data_AF-A0A1Q5TE89-F1
#
_entry.id   AF-A0A1Q5TE89-F1
#
_cell.length_a   1.000
_cell.length_b   1.000
_cell.length_c   1.000
_cell.angle_alpha   90.00
_cell.angle_beta   90.00
_cell.angle_gamma   90.00
#
_symmetry.space_group_name_H-M   'P 1'
#
loop_
_entity.id
_entity.type
_entity.pdbx_description
1 polymer ?
#
loop_
_entity_poly.entity_id
_entity_poly.type
_entity_poly.pdbx_seq_one_letter_code
_entity_poly.pdbx_strand_id
1 'polypeptide(L)'
;MSRAQRDQVQHIHLFTQQYFLEDSNKLWSRIWEGTILEYTPHGDYFRPGWGRRRVEAPVPVDNRDKEKYVIAPKKLTITFRHTDWWFWENDEPLGIDPFRLGRTRAHEMCHHHHHQLNTQLTPEQKRAWGNQFTHIPSLTTLTIEFETIMRKRDQLDAIIDQALNWKFPLQPEKSVYLVAQPESRSAWTWVGAKEGDLMRQSISEGRRVMDDDIENDDDSTAEKGVGMVPQVPVLRAFDAKERDAGAGQAEVESDTEEFYVIFLTWKKQVVDE
;
A
#
# COMPACT_ATOMS: atom_id res chain seq x y z
N MET A 1 -0.85 22.00 -16.59
CA MET A 1 -1.95 21.83 -15.62
C MET A 1 -2.17 23.15 -14.89
N SER A 2 -3.39 23.69 -14.89
CA SER A 2 -3.67 24.99 -14.25
C SER A 2 -3.61 24.90 -12.71
N ARG A 3 -3.55 26.04 -12.02
CA ARG A 3 -3.67 26.07 -10.55
C ARG A 3 -5.00 25.48 -10.06
N ALA A 4 -6.09 25.84 -10.75
CA ALA A 4 -7.42 25.30 -10.45
C ALA A 4 -7.49 23.77 -10.58
N GLN A 5 -6.86 23.18 -11.62
CA GLN A 5 -6.80 21.72 -11.79
C GLN A 5 -5.95 21.03 -10.70
N ARG A 6 -4.90 21.69 -10.21
CA ARG A 6 -4.08 21.16 -9.09
C ARG A 6 -4.82 21.18 -7.77
N ASP A 7 -5.52 22.27 -7.50
CA ASP A 7 -6.33 22.43 -6.29
C ASP A 7 -7.52 21.45 -6.28
N GLN A 8 -7.89 20.84 -7.41
CA GLN A 8 -8.90 19.78 -7.47
C GLN A 8 -8.39 18.41 -6.98
N VAL A 9 -7.08 18.15 -6.97
CA VAL A 9 -6.55 16.87 -6.49
C VAL A 9 -6.54 16.85 -4.97
N GLN A 10 -7.67 16.42 -4.40
CA GLN A 10 -7.89 16.39 -2.94
C GLN A 10 -7.54 15.04 -2.30
N HIS A 11 -7.57 13.96 -3.07
CA HIS A 11 -7.37 12.60 -2.58
C HIS A 11 -6.51 11.81 -3.55
N ILE A 12 -5.46 11.17 -3.03
CA ILE A 12 -4.64 10.20 -3.74
C ILE A 12 -4.86 8.82 -3.11
N HIS A 13 -5.07 7.80 -3.95
CA HIS A 13 -5.13 6.40 -3.52
C HIS A 13 -3.98 5.64 -4.18
N LEU A 14 -3.15 5.01 -3.36
CA LEU A 14 -2.01 4.19 -3.78
C LEU A 14 -2.30 2.72 -3.47
N PHE A 15 -2.24 1.90 -4.51
CA PHE A 15 -2.09 0.44 -4.40
C PHE A 15 -0.60 0.15 -4.55
N THR A 16 0.01 -0.43 -3.52
CA THR A 16 1.48 -0.56 -3.51
C THR A 16 1.93 -1.79 -2.74
N GLN A 17 2.97 -2.42 -3.27
CA GLN A 17 3.68 -3.47 -2.55
C GLN A 17 4.51 -2.87 -1.42
N GLN A 18 4.57 -3.57 -0.29
CA GLN A 18 5.40 -3.19 0.85
C GLN A 18 6.86 -2.94 0.44
N TYR A 19 7.36 -3.72 -0.53
CA TYR A 19 8.64 -3.51 -1.19
C TYR A 19 8.87 -2.03 -1.55
N PHE A 20 7.92 -1.37 -2.22
CA PHE A 20 8.12 0.00 -2.72
C PHE A 20 8.23 1.05 -1.61
N LEU A 21 7.63 0.78 -0.44
CA LEU A 21 7.72 1.66 0.73
C LEU A 21 9.05 1.46 1.46
N GLU A 22 9.44 0.21 1.66
CA GLU A 22 10.61 -0.16 2.45
C GLU A 22 11.91 -0.20 1.63
N ASP A 23 11.84 -0.11 0.29
CA ASP A 23 13.03 -0.16 -0.56
C ASP A 23 13.98 1.01 -0.27
N SER A 24 15.19 0.62 0.12
CA SER A 24 16.35 1.50 0.28
C SER A 24 16.72 2.31 -0.98
N ASN A 25 16.26 1.89 -2.17
CA ASN A 25 16.54 2.56 -3.46
C ASN A 25 15.70 3.83 -3.72
N LYS A 26 15.16 4.46 -2.67
CA LYS A 26 14.51 5.79 -2.71
C LYS A 26 13.21 5.85 -3.53
N LEU A 27 12.61 4.72 -3.91
CA LEU A 27 11.43 4.72 -4.78
C LEU A 27 10.26 5.48 -4.17
N TRP A 28 9.99 5.30 -2.88
CA TRP A 28 8.97 6.07 -2.16
C TRP A 28 9.21 7.58 -2.23
N SER A 29 10.45 8.06 -2.05
CA SER A 29 10.70 9.52 -2.10
C SER A 29 10.46 10.13 -3.48
N ARG A 30 10.60 9.34 -4.54
CA ARG A 30 10.42 9.80 -5.92
C ARG A 30 8.96 10.02 -6.27
N ILE A 31 8.01 9.39 -5.57
CA ILE A 31 6.58 9.67 -5.82
C ILE A 31 6.27 11.13 -5.47
N TRP A 32 6.95 11.67 -4.46
CA TRP A 32 6.81 13.06 -4.03
C TRP A 32 7.49 14.02 -5.00
N GLU A 33 8.53 13.60 -5.73
CA GLU A 33 9.07 14.39 -6.85
C GLU A 33 7.99 14.61 -7.93
N GLY A 34 7.14 13.61 -8.20
CA GLY A 34 6.01 13.75 -9.11
C GLY A 34 4.91 14.71 -8.63
N THR A 35 4.87 15.00 -7.32
CA THR A 35 4.00 16.05 -6.79
C THR A 35 4.51 17.46 -7.10
N ILE A 36 5.77 17.57 -7.55
CA ILE A 36 6.44 18.79 -7.97
C ILE A 36 6.56 18.77 -9.50
N LEU A 37 5.71 19.52 -10.19
CA LEU A 37 5.78 19.70 -11.63
C LEU A 37 6.64 20.94 -11.93
N GLU A 38 7.81 20.74 -12.52
CA GLU A 38 8.61 21.84 -13.08
C GLU A 38 8.17 22.10 -14.52
N TYR A 39 7.72 23.33 -14.81
CA TYR A 39 7.37 23.73 -16.18
C TYR A 39 8.57 24.38 -16.85
N THR A 40 8.98 23.85 -18.01
CA THR A 40 9.87 24.55 -18.94
C THR A 40 9.00 25.22 -20.02
N PRO A 41 9.26 26.49 -20.41
CA PRO A 41 8.46 27.22 -21.39
C PRO A 41 8.42 26.61 -22.81
N HIS A 42 9.09 25.48 -23.07
CA HIS A 42 9.19 24.87 -24.40
C HIS A 42 8.41 23.55 -24.55
N GLY A 43 7.54 23.20 -23.59
CA GLY A 43 6.64 22.04 -23.74
C GLY A 43 7.31 20.69 -23.54
N ASP A 44 8.62 20.67 -23.28
CA ASP A 44 9.36 19.46 -22.90
C ASP A 44 9.20 19.22 -21.40
N TYR A 45 8.28 18.34 -21.03
CA TYR A 45 8.15 17.83 -19.67
C TYR A 45 9.45 17.11 -19.27
N PHE A 46 10.37 17.85 -18.66
CA PHE A 46 11.59 17.29 -18.11
C PHE A 46 11.21 16.46 -16.87
N ARG A 47 11.04 15.15 -17.05
CA ARG A 47 11.00 14.20 -15.93
C ARG A 47 12.43 14.03 -15.40
N PRO A 48 12.72 14.33 -14.12
CA PRO A 48 14.03 14.03 -13.57
C PRO A 48 14.20 12.50 -13.46
N GLY A 49 14.97 11.92 -14.37
CA GLY A 49 15.54 10.58 -14.16
C GLY A 49 15.08 9.43 -15.06
N TRP A 50 14.54 9.69 -16.25
CA TRP A 50 14.39 8.66 -17.29
C TRP A 50 15.19 9.05 -18.54
N GLY A 51 16.34 8.41 -18.74
CA GLY A 51 17.11 8.45 -20.00
C GLY A 51 18.12 9.60 -20.13
N ARG A 52 19.42 9.28 -19.97
CA ARG A 52 20.51 10.13 -20.50
C ARG A 52 20.48 10.06 -22.02
N ARG A 53 19.87 11.05 -22.70
CA ARG A 53 20.30 11.42 -24.05
C ARG A 53 21.13 12.69 -23.96
N ARG A 54 22.40 12.57 -24.35
CA ARG A 54 23.33 13.69 -24.48
C ARG A 54 22.87 14.51 -25.69
N VAL A 55 22.18 15.61 -25.44
CA VAL A 55 21.97 16.67 -26.42
C VAL A 55 22.78 17.89 -25.94
N GLU A 56 23.35 18.57 -26.91
CA GLU A 56 24.37 19.62 -26.81
C GLU A 56 23.99 20.78 -25.87
N ALA A 57 25.02 21.53 -25.46
CA ALA A 57 24.97 22.51 -24.37
C ALA A 57 23.77 23.49 -24.45
N PRO A 58 23.01 23.70 -23.36
CA PRO A 58 21.87 24.61 -23.39
C PRO A 58 22.33 26.07 -23.39
N VAL A 59 21.65 26.87 -24.21
CA VAL A 59 21.64 28.34 -24.16
C VAL A 59 21.29 28.80 -22.74
N PRO A 60 21.89 29.89 -22.19
CA PRO A 60 21.53 30.40 -20.87
C PRO A 60 20.08 30.92 -20.88
N VAL A 61 19.14 30.08 -20.45
CA VAL A 61 17.75 30.48 -20.25
C VAL A 61 17.67 31.22 -18.91
N ASP A 62 17.10 32.43 -18.94
CA ASP A 62 16.82 33.24 -17.76
C ASP A 62 15.98 32.41 -16.75
N ASN A 63 16.56 32.14 -15.58
CA ASN A 63 16.04 31.21 -14.57
C ASN A 63 14.86 31.80 -13.76
N ARG A 64 14.30 32.96 -14.19
CA ARG A 64 13.35 33.74 -13.39
C ARG A 64 11.89 33.25 -13.40
N ASP A 65 11.50 32.37 -14.33
CA ASP A 65 10.10 31.94 -14.49
C ASP A 65 9.87 30.41 -14.41
N LYS A 66 10.69 29.66 -13.65
CA LYS A 66 10.35 28.26 -13.33
C LYS A 66 9.28 28.23 -12.25
N GLU A 67 8.01 28.34 -12.63
CA GLU A 67 6.91 28.07 -11.69
C GLU A 67 6.91 26.59 -11.31
N LYS A 68 7.31 26.33 -10.05
CA LYS A 68 7.24 25.01 -9.43
C LYS A 68 5.81 24.75 -9.00
N TYR A 69 5.15 23.80 -9.64
CA TYR A 69 3.74 23.53 -9.41
C TYR A 69 3.55 22.30 -8.54
N VAL A 70 2.98 22.48 -7.35
CA VAL A 70 2.81 21.38 -6.38
C VAL A 70 1.34 20.94 -6.29
N ILE A 71 1.04 19.63 -6.36
CA ILE A 71 -0.28 19.11 -5.95
C ILE A 71 -0.34 19.01 -4.42
N ALA A 72 -1.46 19.40 -3.83
CA ALA A 72 -1.59 19.57 -2.38
C ALA A 72 -2.75 18.71 -1.82
N PRO A 73 -2.65 17.37 -1.90
CA PRO A 73 -3.72 16.47 -1.47
C PRO A 73 -4.02 16.63 0.01
N LYS A 74 -5.29 16.50 0.37
CA LYS A 74 -5.77 16.52 1.76
C LYS A 74 -5.91 15.11 2.34
N LYS A 75 -6.11 14.12 1.47
CA LYS A 75 -6.31 12.72 1.83
C LYS A 75 -5.36 11.81 1.05
N LEU A 76 -4.83 10.80 1.74
CA LEU A 76 -4.02 9.74 1.15
C LEU A 76 -4.57 8.41 1.64
N THR A 77 -4.83 7.49 0.73
CA THR A 77 -5.09 6.08 1.06
C THR A 77 -3.95 5.23 0.55
N ILE A 78 -3.42 4.34 1.40
CA ILE A 78 -2.45 3.31 1.03
C ILE A 78 -3.13 1.96 1.26
N THR A 79 -3.14 1.10 0.24
CA THR A 79 -3.70 -0.24 0.35
C THR A 79 -2.59 -1.28 0.22
N PHE A 80 -2.50 -2.16 1.21
CA PHE A 80 -1.75 -3.41 1.15
C PHE A 80 -2.73 -4.57 1.01
N ARG A 81 -2.67 -5.27 -0.12
CA ARG A 81 -3.31 -6.56 -0.32
C ARG A 81 -2.49 -7.68 0.32
N HIS A 82 -3.09 -8.84 0.48
CA HIS A 82 -2.40 -10.00 1.04
C HIS A 82 -1.12 -10.38 0.25
N THR A 83 -1.07 -10.14 -1.06
CA THR A 83 0.12 -10.37 -1.90
C THR A 83 1.14 -9.24 -1.86
N ASP A 84 0.82 -8.10 -1.24
CA ASP A 84 1.70 -6.94 -1.19
C ASP A 84 2.76 -7.05 -0.08
N TRP A 85 2.60 -8.00 0.84
CA TRP A 85 3.54 -8.25 1.94
C TRP A 85 4.81 -8.95 1.45
N TRP A 86 5.95 -8.60 2.05
CA TRP A 86 7.23 -9.23 1.72
C TRP A 86 7.21 -10.75 1.87
N PHE A 87 7.63 -11.45 0.80
CA PHE A 87 7.76 -12.91 0.77
C PHE A 87 6.48 -13.65 1.21
N TRP A 88 5.33 -13.03 0.94
CA TRP A 88 4.03 -13.63 1.14
C TRP A 88 3.96 -15.07 0.63
N GLU A 89 4.50 -15.31 -0.56
CA GLU A 89 4.53 -16.60 -1.24
C GLU A 89 5.27 -17.71 -0.47
N ASN A 90 6.16 -17.32 0.46
CA ASN A 90 6.91 -18.25 1.31
C ASN A 90 6.29 -18.40 2.70
N ASP A 91 5.07 -17.91 2.88
CA ASP A 91 4.36 -17.88 4.17
C ASP A 91 5.12 -17.14 5.29
N GLU A 92 5.97 -16.19 4.93
CA GLU A 92 6.78 -15.45 5.89
C GLU A 92 5.91 -14.65 6.88
N PRO A 93 6.35 -14.48 8.14
CA PRO A 93 5.63 -13.67 9.11
C PRO A 93 5.49 -12.21 8.66
N LEU A 94 4.29 -11.64 8.82
CA LEU A 94 4.02 -10.24 8.48
C LEU A 94 4.81 -9.32 9.41
N GLY A 95 5.41 -8.28 8.84
CA GLY A 95 5.97 -7.21 9.64
C GLY A 95 6.16 -5.95 8.82
N ILE A 96 5.97 -4.79 9.43
CA ILE A 96 6.11 -3.47 8.81
C ILE A 96 6.42 -2.45 9.89
N ASP A 97 7.38 -1.56 9.63
CA ASP A 97 7.66 -0.40 10.49
C ASP A 97 7.93 0.83 9.60
N PRO A 98 7.06 1.86 9.65
CA PRO A 98 7.23 3.07 8.86
C PRO A 98 8.52 3.83 9.08
N PHE A 99 9.14 3.65 10.24
CA PHE A 99 10.24 4.48 10.68
C PHE A 99 11.58 3.75 10.62
N ARG A 100 11.55 2.49 10.21
CA ARG A 100 12.73 1.68 9.90
C ARG A 100 13.06 1.75 8.41
N LEU A 101 14.36 1.65 8.10
CA LEU A 101 14.82 1.48 6.73
C LEU A 101 14.91 0.00 6.36
N GLY A 102 14.50 -0.30 5.13
CA GLY A 102 14.55 -1.67 4.62
C GLY A 102 13.40 -2.52 5.14
N ARG A 103 13.43 -3.80 4.74
CA ARG A 103 12.45 -4.79 5.17
C ARG A 103 12.42 -4.90 6.69
N THR A 104 11.23 -4.77 7.27
CA THR A 104 11.00 -5.04 8.69
C THR A 104 10.50 -6.47 8.88
N ARG A 105 11.18 -7.26 9.73
CA ARG A 105 10.71 -8.60 10.11
C ARG A 105 9.79 -8.53 11.33
N ALA A 106 8.87 -9.50 11.45
CA ALA A 106 7.90 -9.55 12.55
C ALA A 106 8.54 -9.43 13.96
N HIS A 107 9.65 -10.13 14.21
CA HIS A 107 10.34 -10.08 15.51
C HIS A 107 11.02 -8.74 15.79
N GLU A 108 11.29 -7.95 14.75
CA GLU A 108 11.95 -6.64 14.88
C GLU A 108 10.97 -5.54 15.27
N MET A 109 9.68 -5.74 14.98
CA MET A 109 8.61 -4.81 15.31
C MET A 109 8.46 -4.59 16.83
N CYS A 110 8.78 -5.58 17.65
CA CYS A 110 8.68 -5.49 19.11
C CYS A 110 9.70 -4.53 19.74
N HIS A 111 10.73 -4.11 19.01
CA HIS A 111 11.70 -3.15 19.51
C HIS A 111 11.09 -1.75 19.46
N HIS A 112 10.56 -1.30 20.60
CA HIS A 112 10.12 0.06 20.84
C HIS A 112 11.27 1.04 20.54
N HIS A 113 11.40 1.46 19.29
CA HIS A 113 12.10 2.68 18.97
C HIS A 113 11.17 3.79 19.44
N HIS A 114 11.45 4.31 20.64
CA HIS A 114 11.05 5.65 21.01
C HIS A 114 11.54 6.58 19.90
N HIS A 115 10.72 6.80 18.88
CA HIS A 115 10.99 7.84 17.90
C HIS A 115 10.90 9.14 18.67
N GLN A 116 12.09 9.67 18.94
CA GLN A 116 12.27 10.99 19.51
C GLN A 116 11.51 11.95 18.59
N LEU A 117 10.36 12.40 19.08
CA LEU A 117 9.57 13.45 18.44
C LEU A 117 10.42 14.74 18.29
N ASN A 118 11.54 14.81 19.00
CA ASN A 118 12.44 15.94 19.04
C ASN A 118 13.76 15.73 18.24
N THR A 119 13.77 16.39 17.08
CA THR A 119 14.83 17.24 16.53
C THR A 119 16.13 16.73 15.89
N GLN A 120 16.57 15.46 15.93
CA GLN A 120 17.76 15.05 15.14
C GLN A 120 17.69 13.63 14.53
N LEU A 121 16.78 13.39 13.59
CA LEU A 121 16.85 12.19 12.74
C LEU A 121 18.12 12.21 11.87
N THR A 122 18.81 11.07 11.79
CA THR A 122 19.91 10.90 10.85
C THR A 122 19.42 11.01 9.40
N PRO A 123 20.29 11.35 8.42
CA PRO A 123 19.92 11.36 7.01
C PRO A 123 19.31 10.04 6.53
N GLU A 124 19.73 8.92 7.11
CA GLU A 124 19.19 7.59 6.85
C GLU A 124 17.76 7.47 7.41
N GLN A 125 17.53 7.81 8.68
CA GLN A 125 16.20 7.74 9.29
C GLN A 125 15.17 8.62 8.57
N LYS A 126 15.58 9.78 8.06
CA LYS A 126 14.71 10.66 7.25
C LYS A 126 14.20 9.98 5.97
N ARG A 127 14.86 8.92 5.49
CA ARG A 127 14.44 8.17 4.30
C ARG A 127 13.39 7.10 4.61
N ALA A 128 13.19 6.71 5.87
CA ALA A 128 12.14 5.76 6.22
C ALA A 128 10.78 6.32 5.77
N TRP A 129 9.92 5.48 5.20
CA TRP A 129 8.77 5.96 4.43
C TRP A 129 7.77 6.77 5.27
N GLY A 130 7.64 6.44 6.56
CA GLY A 130 6.84 7.18 7.52
C GLY A 130 7.37 8.58 7.80
N ASN A 131 8.68 8.82 7.68
CA ASN A 131 9.28 10.15 7.86
C ASN A 131 9.14 11.05 6.62
N GLN A 132 8.78 10.47 5.46
CA GLN A 132 8.66 11.21 4.21
C GLN A 132 7.35 12.00 4.04
N PHE A 133 6.40 11.85 4.96
CA PHE A 133 5.16 12.64 4.98
C PHE A 133 5.40 14.15 5.13
N THR A 134 6.59 14.56 5.57
CA THR A 134 7.05 15.96 5.56
C THR A 134 7.07 16.59 4.16
N HIS A 135 7.11 15.79 3.09
CA HIS A 135 7.01 16.28 1.71
C HIS A 135 5.58 16.68 1.30
N ILE A 136 4.56 16.29 2.07
CA ILE A 136 3.14 16.59 1.81
C ILE A 136 2.45 17.25 3.02
N PRO A 137 2.90 18.45 3.46
CA PRO A 137 2.39 19.11 4.67
C PRO A 137 0.90 19.52 4.59
N SER A 138 0.34 19.49 3.39
CA SER A 138 -1.07 19.75 3.11
C SER A 138 -1.99 18.62 3.57
N LEU A 139 -1.47 17.42 3.80
CA LEU A 139 -2.24 16.25 4.18
C LEU A 139 -2.94 16.45 5.52
N THR A 140 -4.21 16.05 5.57
CA THR A 140 -5.04 16.10 6.78
C THR A 140 -5.48 14.72 7.25
N THR A 141 -5.47 13.74 6.33
CA THR A 141 -5.93 12.38 6.60
C THR A 141 -5.06 11.39 5.83
N LEU A 142 -4.58 10.39 6.56
CA LEU A 142 -3.98 9.18 6.00
C LEU A 142 -4.87 8.00 6.40
N THR A 143 -5.30 7.19 5.45
CA THR A 143 -5.92 5.90 5.71
C THR A 143 -5.01 4.81 5.17
N ILE A 144 -4.75 3.78 5.97
CA ILE A 144 -4.08 2.58 5.50
C ILE A 144 -5.07 1.43 5.59
N GLU A 145 -5.20 0.71 4.47
CA GLU A 145 -5.97 -0.51 4.34
C GLU A 145 -4.98 -1.68 4.36
N PHE A 146 -5.10 -2.53 5.37
CA PHE A 146 -4.27 -3.72 5.52
C PHE A 146 -5.12 -4.94 5.26
N GLU A 147 -4.73 -5.75 4.29
CA GLU A 147 -5.38 -7.02 4.01
C GLU A 147 -4.39 -8.17 4.16
N THR A 148 -4.86 -9.27 4.75
CA THR A 148 -4.17 -10.55 4.79
C THR A 148 -5.18 -11.69 4.67
N ILE A 149 -4.71 -12.93 4.68
CA ILE A 149 -5.60 -14.11 4.78
C ILE A 149 -5.94 -14.39 6.24
N MET A 150 -7.09 -15.00 6.50
CA MET A 150 -7.59 -15.24 7.86
C MET A 150 -6.60 -15.99 8.76
N ARG A 151 -5.77 -16.91 8.23
CA ARG A 151 -4.78 -17.65 9.04
C ARG A 151 -3.62 -16.78 9.57
N LYS A 152 -3.41 -15.58 9.03
CA LYS A 152 -2.43 -14.59 9.52
C LYS A 152 -3.07 -13.42 10.29
N ARG A 153 -4.37 -13.53 10.62
CA ARG A 153 -5.12 -12.50 11.37
C ARG A 153 -4.35 -11.97 12.57
N ASP A 154 -3.88 -12.85 13.44
CA ASP A 154 -3.22 -12.45 14.69
C ASP A 154 -1.91 -11.68 14.44
N GLN A 155 -1.21 -11.97 13.34
CA GLN A 155 -0.02 -11.21 12.93
C GLN A 155 -0.41 -9.82 12.46
N LEU A 156 -1.51 -9.68 11.71
CA LEU A 156 -2.00 -8.38 11.30
C LEU A 156 -2.54 -7.58 12.49
N ASP A 157 -3.26 -8.19 13.43
CA ASP A 157 -3.71 -7.51 14.65
C ASP A 157 -2.53 -6.99 15.47
N ALA A 158 -1.43 -7.75 15.59
CA ALA A 158 -0.21 -7.30 16.25
C ALA A 158 0.45 -6.08 15.54
N ILE A 159 0.37 -6.02 14.21
CA ILE A 159 0.81 -4.83 13.45
C ILE A 159 -0.09 -3.64 13.78
N ILE A 160 -1.41 -3.83 13.80
CA ILE A 160 -2.38 -2.76 14.08
C ILE A 160 -2.20 -2.19 15.49
N ASP A 161 -1.96 -3.03 16.48
CA ASP A 161 -1.72 -2.59 17.86
C ASP A 161 -0.48 -1.67 17.96
N GLN A 162 0.54 -1.94 17.15
CA GLN A 162 1.69 -1.05 17.02
C GLN A 162 1.37 0.19 16.19
N ALA A 163 0.59 0.04 15.13
CA ALA A 163 0.22 1.12 14.21
C ALA A 163 -0.57 2.25 14.90
N LEU A 164 -1.32 1.93 15.95
CA LEU A 164 -1.98 2.92 16.81
C LEU A 164 -1.01 3.90 17.46
N ASN A 165 0.26 3.52 17.63
CA ASN A 165 1.30 4.37 18.20
C ASN A 165 2.12 5.12 17.15
N TRP A 166 1.90 4.86 15.85
CA TRP A 166 2.63 5.56 14.79
C TRP A 166 2.21 7.03 14.71
N LYS A 167 3.22 7.91 14.66
CA LYS A 167 3.06 9.35 14.48
C LYS A 167 3.85 9.79 13.26
N PHE A 168 3.15 10.07 12.16
CA PHE A 168 3.82 10.47 10.91
C PHE A 168 4.08 11.98 10.91
N PRO A 169 5.34 12.45 10.78
CA PRO A 169 5.63 13.88 10.80
C PRO A 169 5.12 14.57 9.53
N LEU A 170 4.42 15.70 9.72
CA LEU A 170 4.07 16.63 8.63
C LEU A 170 4.91 17.90 8.73
N GLN A 171 4.95 18.50 9.91
CA GLN A 171 5.72 19.70 10.23
C GLN A 171 6.26 19.55 11.65
N PRO A 172 7.30 18.70 11.85
CA PRO A 172 7.81 18.37 13.17
C PRO A 172 8.30 19.59 13.94
N GLU A 173 8.80 20.63 13.25
CA GLU A 173 9.22 21.89 13.85
C GLU A 173 8.07 22.71 14.46
N LYS A 174 6.82 22.34 14.16
CA LYS A 174 5.59 22.92 14.72
C LYS A 174 4.79 21.89 15.52
N SER A 175 5.40 20.76 15.82
CA SER A 175 4.79 19.61 16.47
C SER A 175 3.52 19.10 15.76
N VAL A 176 3.49 19.14 14.43
CA VAL A 176 2.33 18.71 13.64
C VAL A 176 2.57 17.33 13.02
N TYR A 177 1.71 16.38 13.38
CA TYR A 177 1.80 14.98 12.98
C TYR A 177 0.46 14.44 12.49
N LEU A 178 0.48 13.31 11.77
CA LEU A 178 -0.69 12.44 11.62
C LEU A 178 -0.67 11.43 12.76
N VAL A 179 -1.73 11.45 13.57
CA VAL A 179 -1.88 10.60 14.76
C VAL A 179 -3.06 9.66 14.54
N ALA A 180 -2.89 8.39 14.93
CA ALA A 180 -3.93 7.37 14.76
C ALA A 180 -5.23 7.81 15.45
N GLN A 181 -6.36 7.44 14.87
CA GLN A 181 -7.68 7.58 15.46
C GLN A 181 -8.14 6.16 15.83
N PRO A 182 -7.96 5.70 17.09
CA PRO A 182 -8.32 4.33 17.47
C PRO A 182 -9.77 3.97 17.12
N GLU A 183 -10.69 4.93 17.21
CA GLU A 183 -12.10 4.80 16.87
C GLU A 183 -12.37 4.62 15.36
N SER A 184 -11.38 4.91 14.50
CA SER A 184 -11.48 4.68 13.06
C SER A 184 -11.15 3.25 12.66
N ARG A 185 -10.62 2.42 13.58
CA ARG A 185 -10.31 1.02 13.32
C ARG A 185 -11.61 0.29 12.94
N SER A 186 -11.66 -0.25 11.74
CA SER A 186 -12.75 -1.15 11.32
C SER A 186 -12.17 -2.40 10.67
N ALA A 187 -12.73 -3.54 11.02
CA ALA A 187 -12.29 -4.84 10.56
C ALA A 187 -13.40 -5.52 9.74
N TRP A 188 -13.01 -6.12 8.63
CA TRP A 188 -13.89 -6.75 7.65
C TRP A 188 -13.31 -8.08 7.21
N THR A 189 -14.18 -8.98 6.74
CA THR A 189 -13.76 -10.17 6.00
C THR A 189 -14.45 -10.25 4.67
N TRP A 190 -13.82 -10.94 3.72
CA TRP A 190 -14.44 -11.31 2.46
C TRP A 190 -13.88 -12.63 1.98
N VAL A 191 -14.64 -13.32 1.12
CA VAL A 191 -14.25 -14.63 0.57
C VAL A 191 -13.94 -14.44 -0.91
N GLY A 192 -12.76 -14.90 -1.33
CA GLY A 192 -12.26 -14.83 -2.69
C GLY A 192 -11.69 -16.16 -3.17
N ALA A 193 -11.14 -16.16 -4.39
CA ALA A 193 -10.44 -17.32 -4.93
C ALA A 193 -9.11 -17.55 -4.19
N LYS A 194 -8.71 -18.81 -4.02
CA LYS A 194 -7.34 -19.15 -3.59
C LYS A 194 -6.33 -18.75 -4.66
N GLU A 195 -5.22 -18.15 -4.24
CA GLU A 195 -4.14 -17.74 -5.14
C GLU A 195 -3.57 -18.92 -5.96
N GLY A 196 -3.43 -20.09 -5.32
CA GLY A 196 -2.96 -21.31 -6.00
C GLY A 196 -3.85 -21.75 -7.16
N ASP A 197 -5.15 -21.45 -7.11
CA ASP A 197 -6.10 -21.78 -8.19
C ASP A 197 -6.06 -20.74 -9.32
N LEU A 198 -5.85 -19.45 -8.99
CA LEU A 198 -5.64 -18.39 -9.99
C LEU A 198 -4.34 -18.63 -10.79
N MET A 199 -3.25 -19.05 -10.13
CA MET A 199 -2.00 -19.36 -10.84
C MET A 199 -2.15 -20.58 -11.76
N ARG A 200 -2.89 -21.61 -11.34
CA ARG A 200 -3.18 -22.81 -12.15
C ARG A 200 -4.02 -22.48 -13.39
N GLN A 201 -5.01 -21.58 -13.28
CA GLN A 201 -5.82 -21.14 -14.41
C GLN A 201 -4.98 -20.44 -15.49
N SER A 202 -4.04 -19.56 -15.11
CA SER A 202 -3.16 -18.86 -16.07
C SER A 202 -2.33 -19.79 -16.96
N ILE A 203 -1.89 -20.93 -16.42
CA ILE A 203 -1.07 -21.92 -17.14
C ILE A 203 -1.94 -22.76 -18.09
N SER A 204 -3.19 -23.03 -17.70
CA SER A 204 -4.13 -23.82 -18.52
C SER A 204 -4.66 -23.05 -19.74
N GLU A 205 -4.87 -21.74 -19.61
CA GLU A 205 -5.29 -20.89 -20.73
C GLU A 205 -4.16 -20.57 -21.71
N GLY A 206 -2.91 -20.48 -21.22
CA GLY A 206 -1.72 -20.30 -22.06
C GLY A 206 -1.34 -21.52 -22.91
N ARG A 207 -1.93 -22.69 -22.67
CA ARG A 207 -1.62 -23.94 -23.39
C ARG A 207 -2.65 -24.30 -24.46
N ARG A 208 -3.73 -23.52 -24.64
CA ARG A 208 -4.75 -23.76 -25.70
C ARG A 208 -4.44 -23.10 -27.05
N VAL A 209 -3.22 -22.58 -27.24
CA VAL A 209 -2.76 -22.12 -28.55
C VAL A 209 -1.55 -22.94 -28.95
N MET A 210 -1.77 -24.21 -29.27
CA MET A 210 -1.08 -25.02 -30.29
C MET A 210 -1.61 -26.44 -30.16
N ASP A 211 -2.03 -26.99 -31.29
CA ASP A 211 -2.55 -28.34 -31.53
C ASP A 211 -4.04 -28.55 -31.25
N ASP A 212 -4.84 -28.32 -32.30
CA ASP A 212 -6.02 -29.13 -32.61
C ASP A 212 -6.00 -29.48 -34.11
N ASP A 213 -5.44 -30.65 -34.40
CA ASP A 213 -5.98 -31.59 -35.38
C ASP A 213 -5.83 -32.96 -34.70
N ILE A 214 -6.91 -33.48 -34.11
CA ILE A 214 -7.28 -34.91 -34.09
C ILE A 214 -8.66 -35.03 -33.43
N GLU A 215 -9.57 -35.61 -34.19
CA GLU A 215 -10.96 -35.90 -33.83
C GLU A 215 -11.10 -37.06 -32.82
N ASN A 216 -12.20 -36.95 -32.06
CA ASN A 216 -13.11 -38.00 -31.59
C ASN A 216 -12.98 -38.68 -30.21
N ASP A 217 -14.18 -38.73 -29.62
CA ASP A 217 -14.82 -39.70 -28.73
C ASP A 217 -14.68 -39.57 -27.19
N ASP A 218 -15.73 -38.94 -26.64
CA ASP A 218 -16.68 -39.54 -25.68
C ASP A 218 -16.10 -40.23 -24.43
N ASP A 219 -16.03 -39.51 -23.31
CA ASP A 219 -16.45 -40.06 -22.02
C ASP A 219 -16.85 -38.95 -21.03
N SER A 220 -18.12 -39.00 -20.66
CA SER A 220 -18.76 -38.24 -19.60
C SER A 220 -18.07 -38.44 -18.25
N THR A 221 -17.27 -37.45 -17.82
CA THR A 221 -16.84 -37.35 -16.42
C THR A 221 -17.31 -36.03 -15.80
N ALA A 222 -18.32 -36.21 -14.94
CA ALA A 222 -18.88 -35.30 -13.95
C ALA A 222 -18.20 -33.93 -13.82
N GLU A 223 -18.93 -32.89 -14.24
CA GLU A 223 -18.77 -31.52 -13.75
C GLU A 223 -18.85 -31.53 -12.21
N LYS A 224 -17.69 -31.67 -11.55
CA LYS A 224 -17.56 -31.29 -10.15
C LYS A 224 -17.88 -29.81 -10.08
N GLY A 225 -18.93 -29.47 -9.34
CA GLY A 225 -19.38 -28.10 -9.12
C GLY A 225 -18.20 -27.21 -8.79
N VAL A 226 -17.83 -26.38 -9.76
CA VAL A 226 -16.87 -25.29 -9.57
C VAL A 226 -17.51 -24.37 -8.56
N GLY A 227 -16.97 -24.32 -7.33
CA GLY A 227 -17.41 -23.38 -6.32
C GLY A 227 -17.42 -21.98 -6.92
N MET A 228 -18.60 -21.38 -7.07
CA MET A 228 -18.73 -20.07 -7.68
C MET A 228 -18.10 -19.04 -6.75
N VAL A 229 -16.84 -18.68 -7.03
CA VAL A 229 -16.24 -17.46 -6.47
C VAL A 229 -17.20 -16.31 -6.79
N PRO A 230 -17.65 -15.53 -5.79
CA PRO A 230 -18.54 -14.41 -6.05
C PRO A 230 -17.91 -13.46 -7.08
N GLN A 231 -18.63 -13.13 -8.15
CA GLN A 231 -18.15 -12.18 -9.18
C GLN A 231 -17.84 -10.80 -8.59
N VAL A 232 -18.42 -10.48 -7.44
CA VAL A 232 -18.16 -9.25 -6.68
C VAL A 232 -17.82 -9.63 -5.24
N PRO A 233 -16.63 -9.29 -4.73
CA PRO A 233 -16.28 -9.54 -3.34
C PRO A 233 -17.18 -8.70 -2.42
N VAL A 234 -17.84 -9.38 -1.47
CA VAL A 234 -18.72 -8.74 -0.48
C VAL A 234 -17.98 -8.66 0.85
N LEU A 235 -17.66 -7.44 1.29
CA LEU A 235 -17.11 -7.19 2.62
C LEU A 235 -18.19 -7.40 3.68
N ARG A 236 -17.88 -8.20 4.70
CA ARG A 236 -18.69 -8.44 5.89
C ARG A 236 -17.97 -7.87 7.09
N ALA A 237 -18.69 -7.19 7.98
CA ALA A 237 -18.09 -6.70 9.21
C ALA A 237 -17.57 -7.89 10.02
N PHE A 238 -16.35 -7.79 10.54
CA PHE A 238 -15.76 -8.86 11.32
C PHE A 238 -16.25 -8.80 12.78
N ASP A 239 -16.91 -9.87 13.25
CA ASP A 239 -17.25 -10.06 14.67
C ASP A 239 -16.44 -11.23 15.26
N ALA A 240 -15.54 -10.92 16.18
CA ALA A 240 -14.71 -11.92 16.85
C ALA A 240 -15.55 -12.89 17.71
N LYS A 241 -16.70 -12.45 18.25
CA LYS A 241 -17.51 -13.24 19.20
C LYS A 241 -18.28 -14.36 18.51
N GLU A 242 -18.69 -14.16 17.26
CA GLU A 242 -19.44 -15.17 16.50
C GLU A 242 -18.57 -16.38 16.14
N ARG A 243 -17.25 -16.19 15.98
CA ARG A 243 -16.32 -17.28 15.64
C ARG A 243 -15.90 -18.12 16.84
N ASP A 244 -15.66 -17.52 18.00
CA ASP A 244 -15.26 -18.27 19.20
C ASP A 244 -16.41 -19.14 19.75
N ALA A 245 -17.66 -18.74 19.48
CA ALA A 245 -18.87 -19.50 19.85
C ALA A 245 -19.22 -20.62 18.84
N GLY A 246 -18.59 -20.63 17.67
CA GLY A 246 -18.91 -21.51 16.55
C GLY A 246 -17.70 -22.28 16.05
N ALA A 247 -17.12 -23.14 16.88
CA ALA A 247 -16.13 -24.14 16.47
C ALA A 247 -16.73 -25.28 15.60
N GLY A 248 -17.74 -24.96 14.78
CA GLY A 248 -18.11 -25.74 13.62
C GLY A 248 -17.46 -25.07 12.42
N GLN A 249 -16.36 -25.63 11.92
CA GLN A 249 -15.84 -25.27 10.61
C GLN A 249 -16.99 -25.41 9.61
N ALA A 250 -17.64 -24.29 9.24
CA ALA A 250 -18.31 -24.25 7.95
C ALA A 250 -17.24 -24.63 6.95
N GLU A 251 -17.42 -25.75 6.26
CA GLU A 251 -16.52 -26.20 5.20
C GLU A 251 -16.36 -25.02 4.23
N VAL A 252 -15.23 -24.32 4.35
CA VAL A 252 -14.81 -23.38 3.33
C VAL A 252 -14.65 -24.24 2.08
N GLU A 253 -15.54 -24.03 1.11
CA GLU A 253 -15.50 -24.71 -0.19
C GLU A 253 -14.04 -24.72 -0.68
N SER A 254 -13.57 -25.87 -1.17
CA SER A 254 -12.13 -26.16 -1.31
C SER A 254 -11.35 -25.16 -2.16
N ASP A 255 -12.04 -24.31 -2.90
CA ASP A 255 -11.48 -23.42 -3.92
C ASP A 255 -11.51 -21.94 -3.49
N THR A 256 -11.99 -21.66 -2.27
CA THR A 256 -12.12 -20.28 -1.73
C THR A 256 -11.21 -20.02 -0.53
N GLU A 257 -10.77 -18.78 -0.38
CA GLU A 257 -9.98 -18.28 0.73
C GLU A 257 -10.69 -17.09 1.38
N GLU A 258 -10.66 -17.06 2.72
CA GLU A 258 -11.19 -15.92 3.48
C GLU A 258 -10.05 -14.95 3.80
N PHE A 259 -10.32 -13.68 3.54
CA PHE A 259 -9.41 -12.56 3.74
C PHE A 259 -9.88 -11.70 4.91
N TYR A 260 -8.92 -11.15 5.63
CA TYR A 260 -9.09 -10.22 6.74
C TYR A 260 -8.59 -8.85 6.33
N VAL A 261 -9.43 -7.82 6.47
CA VAL A 261 -9.11 -6.45 6.08
C VAL A 261 -9.32 -5.52 7.26
N ILE A 262 -8.33 -4.69 7.57
CA ILE A 262 -8.43 -3.64 8.57
C ILE A 262 -8.18 -2.28 7.92
N PHE A 263 -9.06 -1.32 8.22
CA PHE A 263 -8.86 0.09 7.91
C PHE A 263 -8.45 0.80 9.18
N LEU A 264 -7.40 1.61 9.12
CA LEU A 264 -6.99 2.52 10.18
C LEU A 264 -6.72 3.91 9.60
N THR A 265 -7.17 4.95 10.30
CA THR A 265 -7.00 6.35 9.88
C THR A 265 -6.15 7.12 10.87
N TRP A 266 -5.25 7.94 10.35
CA TRP A 266 -4.50 8.96 11.06
C TRP A 266 -4.97 10.35 10.62
N LYS A 267 -5.14 11.25 11.59
CA LYS A 267 -5.55 12.65 11.34
C LYS A 267 -4.46 13.62 11.75
N LYS A 268 -4.40 14.74 11.03
CA LYS A 268 -3.50 15.85 11.34
C LYS A 268 -3.85 16.45 12.70
N GLN A 269 -2.88 16.48 13.60
CA GLN A 269 -2.99 17.04 14.94
C GLN A 269 -1.72 17.79 15.31
N VAL A 270 -1.88 18.83 16.14
CA VAL A 270 -0.76 19.40 16.89
C VAL A 270 -0.59 18.54 18.13
N VAL A 271 0.62 18.05 18.37
CA VAL A 271 0.95 17.17 19.50
C VAL A 271 1.79 18.00 20.47
N ASP A 272 1.26 18.23 21.67
CA ASP A 272 2.05 18.85 22.73
C ASP A 272 3.13 17.86 23.19
N GLU A 273 4.36 18.35 23.38
CA GLU A 273 5.51 17.57 23.88
C GLU A 273 5.46 17.34 25.38
#